data_AF-A0A954WWI8-F1
#
_entry.id   AF-A0A954WWI8-F1
#
_cell.length_a   1.000
_cell.length_b   1.000
_cell.length_c   1.000
_cell.angle_alpha   90.00
_cell.angle_beta   90.00
_cell.angle_gamma   90.00
#
_symmetry.space_group_name_H-M   'P 1'
#
loop_
_entity.id
_entity.type
_entity.pdbx_description
1 polymer ?
#
loop_
_entity_poly.entity_id
_entity_poly.type
_entity_poly.pdbx_seq_one_letter_code
_entity_poly.pdbx_strand_id
1 'polypeptide(L)'
;HAQVTISFTEPKQTIEVSAAEFGLIQRVEVREGESVKANQLLGELENRVLLEARRLAKQRAESTARIDSARADLKLKQTHYDKLSPLLKEGHANASEIERAKSEYDRAVAAFRLSEEESAEAEIELAKINAQLAQRQIRSPIDGTVIEIHRRPGEYLSNIDPKLATIVQLDELRVRFFPSTDSASRLKKGDKLPLRIENINHDVTGIVEFVSPITDSQSGTVRVDLLIDNSKREYRSGMKSEIVTSVLQTRKDEP
;
A
#
# COMPACT_ATOMS: atom_id res chain seq x y z
N HIS A 1 -44.91 14.14 6.02
CA HIS A 1 -44.69 13.57 7.36
C HIS A 1 -43.21 13.30 7.54
N ALA A 2 -42.62 13.69 8.68
CA ALA A 2 -41.22 13.35 8.97
C ALA A 2 -41.14 11.87 9.37
N GLN A 3 -40.25 11.11 8.73
CA GLN A 3 -40.00 9.72 9.09
C GLN A 3 -38.77 9.67 10.00
N VAL A 4 -38.89 8.97 11.13
CA VAL A 4 -37.78 8.74 12.06
C VAL A 4 -37.28 7.32 11.87
N THR A 5 -36.00 7.17 11.57
CA THR A 5 -35.35 5.86 11.41
C THR A 5 -34.30 5.68 12.48
N ILE A 6 -34.30 4.52 13.14
CA ILE A 6 -33.30 4.13 14.13
C ILE A 6 -32.16 3.40 13.43
N SER A 7 -30.92 3.75 13.79
CA SER A 7 -29.69 3.10 13.35
C SER A 7 -28.64 3.17 14.47
N PHE A 8 -27.40 2.76 14.19
CA PHE A 8 -26.28 2.79 15.11
C PHE A 8 -25.06 3.42 14.43
N THR A 9 -24.20 4.06 15.23
CA THR A 9 -22.89 4.52 14.76
C THR A 9 -21.98 3.33 14.51
N GLU A 10 -21.22 3.37 13.43
CA GLU A 10 -20.20 2.39 13.05
C GLU A 10 -18.89 3.14 12.77
N PRO A 11 -17.71 2.50 12.89
CA PRO A 11 -16.48 3.09 12.40
C PRO A 11 -16.60 3.34 10.90
N LYS A 12 -16.00 4.42 10.39
CA LYS A 12 -16.02 4.68 8.95
C LYS A 12 -15.42 3.51 8.16
N GLN A 13 -14.36 2.93 8.70
CA GLN A 13 -13.68 1.75 8.17
C GLN A 13 -13.25 0.83 9.32
N THR A 14 -13.36 -0.47 9.07
CA THR A 14 -12.79 -1.53 9.90
C THR A 14 -11.97 -2.42 8.98
N ILE A 15 -10.69 -2.60 9.27
CA ILE A 15 -9.78 -3.42 8.48
C ILE A 15 -9.12 -4.45 9.38
N GLU A 16 -9.29 -5.72 9.04
CA GLU A 16 -8.49 -6.81 9.59
C GLU A 16 -7.17 -6.86 8.82
N VAL A 17 -6.11 -6.34 9.44
CA VAL A 17 -4.79 -6.29 8.81
C VAL A 17 -4.17 -7.67 8.84
N SER A 18 -3.95 -8.22 7.65
CA SER A 18 -3.36 -9.53 7.43
C SER A 18 -1.96 -9.42 6.85
N ALA A 19 -1.13 -10.42 7.10
CA ALA A 19 0.21 -10.49 6.52
C ALA A 19 0.16 -10.95 5.06
N ALA A 20 1.09 -10.44 4.23
CA ALA A 20 1.25 -10.89 2.84
C ALA A 20 1.88 -12.29 2.75
N GLU A 21 2.74 -12.64 3.71
CA GLU A 21 3.35 -13.96 3.84
C GLU A 21 2.99 -14.60 5.19
N PHE A 22 3.06 -15.93 5.25
CA PHE A 22 2.94 -16.70 6.48
C PHE A 22 4.31 -16.96 7.11
N GLY A 23 4.34 -17.15 8.42
CA GLY A 23 5.59 -17.40 9.15
C GLY A 23 5.48 -17.11 10.64
N LEU A 24 6.60 -17.29 11.33
CA LEU A 24 6.72 -16.98 12.76
C LEU A 24 6.70 -15.46 12.96
N ILE A 25 5.89 -14.97 13.90
CA ILE A 25 5.90 -13.56 14.28
C ILE A 25 7.11 -13.30 15.16
N GLN A 26 8.01 -12.44 14.70
CA GLN A 26 9.19 -12.05 15.47
C GLN A 26 8.83 -10.98 16.51
N ARG A 27 8.02 -9.99 16.13
CA ARG A 27 7.57 -8.92 17.03
C ARG A 27 6.27 -8.26 16.57
N VAL A 28 5.58 -7.67 17.54
CA VAL A 28 4.41 -6.81 17.36
C VAL A 28 4.75 -5.48 18.01
N GLU A 29 4.64 -4.40 17.24
CA GLU A 29 5.13 -3.05 17.58
C GLU A 29 4.02 -2.13 18.12
N VAL A 30 2.79 -2.63 18.19
CA VAL A 30 1.61 -1.86 18.59
C VAL A 30 0.84 -2.54 19.71
N ARG A 31 -0.02 -1.78 20.39
CA ARG A 31 -0.91 -2.26 21.45
C ARG A 31 -2.38 -1.96 21.13
N GLU A 32 -3.28 -2.72 21.74
CA GLU A 32 -4.70 -2.40 21.70
C GLU A 32 -4.96 -1.01 22.33
N GLY A 33 -5.83 -0.23 21.67
CA GLY A 33 -6.10 1.17 21.99
C GLY A 33 -5.11 2.17 21.41
N GLU A 34 -3.99 1.72 20.82
CA GLU A 34 -3.01 2.61 20.21
C GLU A 34 -3.51 3.21 18.90
N SER A 35 -3.20 4.50 18.68
CA SER A 35 -3.47 5.15 17.40
C SER A 35 -2.30 4.95 16.45
N VAL A 36 -2.59 4.55 15.22
CA VAL A 36 -1.60 4.22 14.19
C VAL A 36 -1.85 5.01 12.93
N LYS A 37 -0.78 5.27 12.18
CA LYS A 37 -0.83 5.93 10.87
C LYS A 37 -0.78 4.93 9.72
N ALA A 38 -1.31 5.32 8.57
CA ALA A 38 -1.13 4.60 7.33
C ALA A 38 0.38 4.38 7.09
N ASN A 39 0.72 3.16 6.67
CA ASN A 39 2.07 2.66 6.47
C ASN A 39 2.92 2.49 7.75
N GLN A 40 2.38 2.73 8.95
CA GLN A 40 3.07 2.43 10.21
C GLN A 40 3.28 0.91 10.37
N LEU A 41 4.46 0.51 10.85
CA LEU A 41 4.77 -0.88 11.16
C LEU A 41 3.94 -1.35 12.36
N LEU A 42 3.21 -2.45 12.18
CA LEU A 42 2.40 -3.08 13.23
C LEU A 42 3.09 -4.32 13.79
N GLY A 43 3.78 -5.06 12.93
CA GLY A 43 4.50 -6.27 13.31
C GLY A 43 5.42 -6.75 12.21
N GLU A 44 6.27 -7.70 12.56
CA GLU A 44 7.29 -8.23 11.67
C GLU A 44 7.42 -9.74 11.86
N LEU A 45 7.45 -10.44 10.74
CA LEU A 45 7.71 -11.87 10.67
C LEU A 45 9.22 -12.13 10.75
N GLU A 46 9.60 -13.31 11.21
CA GLU A 46 10.98 -13.77 11.24
C GLU A 46 11.61 -13.64 9.85
N ASN A 47 12.75 -12.97 9.80
CA ASN A 47 13.42 -12.60 8.56
C ASN A 47 14.96 -12.65 8.63
N ARG A 48 15.55 -13.29 9.64
CA ARG A 48 17.01 -13.32 9.85
C ARG A 48 17.75 -13.88 8.65
N VAL A 49 17.21 -14.94 8.04
CA VAL A 49 17.81 -15.55 6.84
C VAL A 49 17.80 -14.57 5.67
N LEU A 50 16.72 -13.82 5.48
CA LEU A 50 16.60 -12.80 4.43
C LEU A 50 17.54 -11.62 4.69
N LEU A 51 17.74 -11.23 5.95
CA LEU A 51 18.69 -10.17 6.30
C LEU A 51 20.13 -10.55 5.94
N GLU A 52 20.55 -11.79 6.20
CA GLU A 52 21.88 -12.27 5.80
C GLU A 52 22.01 -12.41 4.28
N ALA A 53 20.97 -12.91 3.61
CA ALA A 53 20.93 -12.98 2.15
C ALA A 53 21.06 -11.58 1.52
N ARG A 54 20.33 -10.58 2.07
CA ARG A 54 20.42 -9.18 1.64
C ARG A 54 21.83 -8.64 1.80
N ARG A 55 22.50 -8.93 2.93
CA ARG A 55 23.88 -8.47 3.19
C ARG A 55 24.84 -8.97 2.11
N LEU A 56 24.75 -10.24 1.73
CA LEU A 56 25.56 -10.83 0.66
C LEU A 56 25.20 -10.24 -0.71
N ALA A 57 23.91 -10.14 -1.04
CA ALA A 57 23.45 -9.59 -2.32
C ALA A 57 23.87 -8.13 -2.49
N LYS A 58 23.77 -7.34 -1.41
CA LYS A 58 24.21 -5.94 -1.39
C LYS A 58 25.70 -5.81 -1.69
N GLN A 59 26.54 -6.63 -1.04
CA GLN A 59 27.97 -6.63 -1.29
C GLN A 59 28.31 -6.98 -2.75
N ARG A 60 27.54 -7.88 -3.38
CA ARG A 60 27.72 -8.24 -4.79
C ARG A 60 27.28 -7.11 -5.73
N ALA A 61 26.12 -6.52 -5.48
CA ALA A 61 25.58 -5.42 -6.28
C ALA A 61 26.46 -4.16 -6.22
N GLU A 62 27.09 -3.89 -5.07
CA GLU A 62 27.98 -2.73 -4.89
C GLU A 62 29.43 -2.99 -5.41
N SER A 63 29.75 -4.22 -5.82
CA SER A 63 31.10 -4.58 -6.25
C SER A 63 31.38 -4.16 -7.70
N THR A 64 32.22 -3.14 -7.89
CA THR A 64 32.61 -2.67 -9.23
C THR A 64 33.81 -3.40 -9.84
N ALA A 65 34.51 -4.25 -9.06
CA ALA A 65 35.82 -4.79 -9.41
C ALA A 65 35.86 -5.51 -10.77
N ARG A 66 34.82 -6.29 -11.11
CA ARG A 66 34.75 -7.02 -12.39
C ARG A 66 34.55 -6.08 -13.57
N ILE A 67 33.59 -5.15 -13.45
CA ILE A 67 33.32 -4.13 -14.47
C ILE A 67 34.55 -3.26 -14.69
N ASP A 68 35.20 -2.80 -13.62
CA ASP A 68 36.38 -1.94 -13.72
C ASP A 68 37.55 -2.66 -14.40
N SER A 69 37.77 -3.93 -14.06
CA SER A 69 38.79 -4.77 -14.72
C SER A 69 38.47 -4.98 -16.20
N ALA A 70 37.24 -5.34 -16.55
CA ALA A 70 36.84 -5.57 -17.93
C ALA A 70 36.86 -4.28 -18.76
N ARG A 71 36.49 -3.14 -18.16
CA ARG A 71 36.56 -1.80 -18.78
C ARG A 71 38.00 -1.41 -19.08
N ALA A 72 38.92 -1.67 -18.15
CA ALA A 72 40.34 -1.39 -18.34
C ALA A 72 40.94 -2.25 -19.46
N ASP A 73 40.62 -3.55 -19.52
CA ASP A 73 41.08 -4.43 -20.60
C ASP A 73 40.48 -4.02 -21.95
N LEU A 74 39.18 -3.72 -22.00
CA LEU A 74 38.53 -3.17 -23.19
C LEU A 74 39.25 -1.91 -23.71
N LYS A 75 39.54 -0.95 -22.82
CA LYS A 75 40.25 0.27 -23.18
C LYS A 75 41.65 0.00 -23.72
N LEU A 76 42.36 -0.97 -23.14
CA LEU A 76 43.68 -1.38 -23.60
C LEU A 76 43.61 -1.98 -25.01
N LYS A 77 42.70 -2.93 -25.23
CA LYS A 77 42.53 -3.61 -26.53
C LYS A 77 42.02 -2.69 -27.62
N GLN A 78 41.11 -1.77 -27.28
CA GLN A 78 40.65 -0.72 -28.17
C GLN A 78 41.80 0.17 -28.63
N THR A 79 42.58 0.69 -27.68
CA THR A 79 43.72 1.57 -27.98
C THR A 79 44.75 0.86 -28.87
N HIS A 80 44.98 -0.43 -28.66
CA HIS A 80 45.90 -1.22 -29.48
C HIS A 80 45.39 -1.39 -30.92
N TYR A 81 44.11 -1.74 -31.09
CA TYR A 81 43.48 -1.86 -32.41
C TYR A 81 43.46 -0.53 -33.17
N ASP A 82 43.07 0.56 -32.51
CA ASP A 82 42.97 1.90 -33.09
C ASP A 82 44.33 2.42 -33.60
N LYS A 83 45.43 2.06 -32.93
CA LYS A 83 46.80 2.40 -33.35
C LYS A 83 47.29 1.56 -34.53
N LEU A 84 46.91 0.28 -34.62
CA LEU A 84 47.36 -0.61 -35.70
C LEU A 84 46.57 -0.43 -37.00
N SER A 85 45.28 -0.09 -36.91
CA SER A 85 44.40 0.12 -38.06
C SER A 85 44.94 1.10 -39.13
N PRO A 86 45.49 2.30 -38.79
CA PRO A 86 46.07 3.20 -39.79
C PRO A 86 47.38 2.69 -40.41
N LEU A 87 48.19 1.92 -39.67
CA LEU A 87 49.50 1.43 -40.15
C LEU A 87 49.39 0.42 -41.30
N LEU A 88 48.22 -0.22 -41.49
CA LEU A 88 47.95 -1.05 -42.67
C LEU A 88 47.92 -0.23 -43.96
N LYS A 89 47.31 0.95 -43.89
CA LYS A 89 47.15 1.85 -45.04
C LYS A 89 48.50 2.43 -45.47
N GLU A 90 49.43 2.52 -44.52
CA GLU A 90 50.80 3.00 -44.73
C GLU A 90 51.79 1.88 -45.11
N GLY A 91 51.33 0.61 -45.16
CA GLY A 91 52.17 -0.54 -45.53
C GLY A 91 53.14 -0.99 -44.43
N HIS A 92 52.95 -0.52 -43.19
CA HIS A 92 53.86 -0.75 -42.06
C HIS A 92 53.39 -1.84 -41.08
N ALA A 93 52.19 -2.41 -41.27
CA ALA A 93 51.63 -3.48 -40.42
C ALA A 93 51.13 -4.68 -41.24
N ASN A 94 51.22 -5.88 -40.65
CA ASN A 94 50.73 -7.12 -41.27
C ASN A 94 49.21 -7.26 -41.07
N ALA A 95 48.47 -7.62 -42.12
CA ALA A 95 47.02 -7.86 -42.07
C ALA A 95 46.61 -8.84 -40.95
N SER A 96 47.42 -9.87 -40.71
CA SER A 96 47.19 -10.85 -39.64
C SER A 96 47.29 -10.25 -38.23
N GLU A 97 48.14 -9.24 -38.03
CA GLU A 97 48.30 -8.58 -36.72
C GLU A 97 47.07 -7.73 -36.38
N ILE A 98 46.49 -7.06 -37.38
CA ILE A 98 45.28 -6.26 -37.22
C ILE A 98 44.07 -7.14 -36.99
N GLU A 99 43.95 -8.24 -37.71
CA GLU A 99 42.87 -9.21 -37.50
C GLU A 99 42.92 -9.79 -36.08
N ARG A 100 44.12 -10.11 -35.58
CA ARG A 100 44.34 -10.52 -34.19
C ARG A 100 43.94 -9.41 -33.20
N ALA A 101 44.40 -8.17 -33.41
CA ALA A 101 44.06 -7.05 -32.54
C ALA A 101 42.55 -6.76 -32.52
N LYS A 102 41.88 -6.86 -33.67
CA LYS A 102 40.42 -6.74 -33.78
C LYS A 102 39.72 -7.85 -32.99
N SER A 103 40.16 -9.10 -33.14
CA SER A 103 39.58 -10.24 -32.43
C SER A 103 39.75 -10.13 -30.91
N GLU A 104 40.89 -9.61 -30.45
CA GLU A 104 41.11 -9.32 -29.03
C GLU A 104 40.21 -8.19 -28.52
N TYR A 105 40.03 -7.13 -29.30
CA TYR A 105 39.10 -6.05 -28.98
C TYR A 105 37.65 -6.56 -28.92
N ASP A 106 37.19 -7.30 -29.92
CA ASP A 106 35.83 -7.87 -29.96
C ASP A 106 35.57 -8.79 -28.76
N ARG A 107 36.57 -9.58 -28.35
CA ARG A 107 36.53 -10.38 -27.11
C ARG A 107 36.43 -9.51 -25.85
N ALA A 108 37.19 -8.42 -25.76
CA ALA A 108 37.15 -7.52 -24.62
C ALA A 108 35.81 -6.76 -24.54
N VAL A 109 35.20 -6.43 -25.69
CA VAL A 109 33.84 -5.87 -25.76
C VAL A 109 32.83 -6.88 -25.19
N ALA A 110 32.90 -8.14 -25.61
CA ALA A 110 32.01 -9.18 -25.10
C ALA A 110 32.21 -9.41 -23.60
N ALA A 111 33.45 -9.43 -23.10
CA ALA A 111 33.75 -9.58 -21.68
C ALA A 111 33.26 -8.38 -20.85
N PHE A 112 33.39 -7.17 -21.37
CA PHE A 112 32.85 -5.97 -20.72
C PHE A 112 31.33 -6.02 -20.63
N ARG A 113 30.63 -6.34 -21.74
CA ARG A 113 29.16 -6.51 -21.73
C ARG A 113 28.70 -7.58 -20.74
N LEU A 114 29.37 -8.73 -20.72
CA LEU A 114 29.09 -9.79 -19.74
C LEU A 114 29.23 -9.28 -18.30
N SER A 115 30.26 -8.47 -18.00
CA SER A 115 30.43 -7.90 -16.67
C SER A 115 29.34 -6.87 -16.30
N GLU A 116 28.79 -6.15 -17.29
CA GLU A 116 27.65 -5.25 -17.08
C GLU A 116 26.37 -6.06 -16.78
N GLU A 117 26.14 -7.16 -17.51
CA GLU A 117 25.02 -8.07 -17.26
C GLU A 117 25.11 -8.71 -15.86
N GLU A 118 26.28 -9.22 -15.46
CA GLU A 118 26.49 -9.78 -14.11
C GLU A 118 26.18 -8.76 -12.99
N SER A 119 26.53 -7.49 -13.20
CA SER A 119 26.22 -6.42 -12.24
C SER A 119 24.72 -6.13 -12.18
N ALA A 120 24.05 -6.07 -13.33
CA ALA A 120 22.61 -5.87 -13.39
C ALA A 120 21.84 -7.02 -12.72
N GLU A 121 22.29 -8.27 -12.92
CA GLU A 121 21.72 -9.44 -12.24
C GLU A 121 21.87 -9.35 -10.71
N ALA A 122 23.02 -8.88 -10.22
CA ALA A 122 23.25 -8.70 -8.79
C ALA A 122 22.32 -7.62 -8.17
N GLU A 123 22.07 -6.53 -8.90
CA GLU A 123 21.12 -5.49 -8.49
C GLU A 123 19.68 -6.01 -8.44
N ILE A 124 19.27 -6.81 -9.43
CA ILE A 124 17.94 -7.43 -9.48
C ILE A 124 17.73 -8.39 -8.31
N GLU A 125 18.72 -9.23 -7.99
CA GLU A 125 18.63 -10.15 -6.86
C GLU A 125 18.55 -9.39 -5.52
N LEU A 126 19.30 -8.29 -5.36
CA LEU A 126 19.16 -7.43 -4.19
C LEU A 126 17.75 -6.82 -4.09
N ALA A 127 17.20 -6.32 -5.20
CA ALA A 127 15.86 -5.75 -5.25
C ALA A 127 14.78 -6.79 -4.86
N LYS A 128 14.91 -8.01 -5.36
CA LYS A 128 14.03 -9.14 -5.01
C LYS A 128 14.06 -9.46 -3.52
N ILE A 129 15.25 -9.55 -2.90
CA ILE A 129 15.37 -9.81 -1.46
C ILE A 129 14.78 -8.66 -0.64
N ASN A 130 14.98 -7.41 -1.06
CA ASN A 130 14.36 -6.26 -0.39
C ASN A 130 12.83 -6.30 -0.47
N ALA A 131 12.26 -6.74 -1.59
CA ALA A 131 10.81 -6.93 -1.73
C ALA A 131 10.28 -8.02 -0.78
N GLN A 132 11.00 -9.14 -0.66
CA GLN A 132 10.66 -10.20 0.30
C GLN A 132 10.73 -9.70 1.75
N LEU A 133 11.76 -8.93 2.11
CA LEU A 133 11.85 -8.31 3.43
C LEU A 133 10.70 -7.33 3.69
N ALA A 134 10.28 -6.56 2.69
CA ALA A 134 9.13 -5.68 2.81
C ALA A 134 7.82 -6.47 3.05
N GLN A 135 7.66 -7.63 2.41
CA GLN A 135 6.52 -8.52 2.63
C GLN A 135 6.50 -9.18 4.02
N ARG A 136 7.66 -9.26 4.70
CA ARG A 136 7.77 -9.68 6.10
C ARG A 136 7.34 -8.61 7.10
N GLN A 137 7.12 -7.37 6.64
CA GLN A 137 6.64 -6.27 7.46
C GLN A 137 5.14 -6.09 7.27
N ILE A 138 4.40 -6.13 8.38
CA ILE A 138 2.95 -5.97 8.38
C ILE A 138 2.67 -4.52 8.80
N ARG A 139 2.05 -3.76 7.91
CA ARG A 139 1.83 -2.31 8.06
C ARG A 139 0.35 -1.96 8.02
N SER A 140 -0.01 -0.88 8.70
CA SER A 140 -1.39 -0.37 8.65
C SER A 140 -1.71 0.18 7.26
N PRO A 141 -2.85 -0.19 6.64
CA PRO A 141 -3.30 0.42 5.39
C PRO A 141 -3.99 1.77 5.59
N ILE A 142 -4.40 2.11 6.82
CA ILE A 142 -5.18 3.30 7.14
C ILE A 142 -4.65 4.01 8.40
N ASP A 143 -5.03 5.28 8.56
CA ASP A 143 -4.99 5.92 9.87
C ASP A 143 -6.12 5.35 10.72
N GLY A 144 -5.84 5.01 11.99
CA GLY A 144 -6.86 4.41 12.82
C GLY A 144 -6.42 4.07 14.23
N THR A 145 -7.24 3.30 14.92
CA THR A 145 -6.98 2.80 16.27
C THR A 145 -6.99 1.28 16.24
N VAL A 146 -5.98 0.65 16.83
CA VAL A 146 -5.92 -0.81 16.99
C VAL A 146 -6.95 -1.23 18.03
N ILE A 147 -7.92 -2.06 17.67
CA ILE A 147 -8.95 -2.54 18.61
C ILE A 147 -8.72 -3.95 19.09
N GLU A 148 -7.94 -4.74 18.35
CA GLU A 148 -7.68 -6.14 18.67
C GLU A 148 -6.35 -6.57 18.07
N ILE A 149 -5.56 -7.33 18.83
CA ILE A 149 -4.36 -8.01 18.35
C ILE A 149 -4.62 -9.52 18.34
N HIS A 150 -4.69 -10.09 17.13
CA HIS A 150 -5.05 -11.49 16.89
C HIS A 150 -3.91 -12.46 17.16
N ARG A 151 -2.66 -11.99 17.14
CA ARG A 151 -1.46 -12.83 17.25
C ARG A 151 -0.34 -12.14 18.02
N ARG A 152 0.41 -12.92 18.79
CA ARG A 152 1.54 -12.44 19.61
C ARG A 152 2.89 -12.90 19.05
N PRO A 153 3.99 -12.25 19.48
CA PRO A 153 5.33 -12.72 19.17
C PRO A 153 5.53 -14.19 19.57
N GLY A 154 6.17 -14.97 18.69
CA GLY A 154 6.38 -16.41 18.85
C GLY A 154 5.26 -17.28 18.30
N GLU A 155 4.10 -16.72 17.94
CA GLU A 155 3.05 -17.47 17.25
C GLU A 155 3.33 -17.58 15.75
N TYR A 156 2.76 -18.62 15.12
CA TYR A 156 2.85 -18.84 13.69
C TYR A 156 1.61 -18.28 12.98
N LEU A 157 1.83 -17.34 12.07
CA LEU A 157 0.79 -16.79 11.21
C LEU A 157 0.63 -17.72 10.01
N SER A 158 -0.55 -18.34 9.85
CA SER A 158 -0.85 -19.30 8.80
C SER A 158 -1.70 -18.68 7.69
N ASN A 159 -1.85 -19.40 6.58
CA ASN A 159 -2.74 -19.01 5.48
C ASN A 159 -4.24 -19.15 5.82
N ILE A 160 -4.60 -19.91 6.85
CA ILE A 160 -6.01 -20.12 7.25
C ILE A 160 -6.55 -18.89 7.97
N ASP A 161 -5.73 -18.30 8.85
CA ASP A 161 -6.08 -17.08 9.57
C ASP A 161 -4.84 -16.16 9.66
N PRO A 162 -4.61 -15.34 8.62
CA PRO A 162 -3.42 -14.52 8.46
C PRO A 162 -3.51 -13.16 9.17
N LYS A 163 -4.50 -12.95 10.04
CA LYS A 163 -4.76 -11.67 10.69
C LYS A 163 -3.74 -11.41 11.80
N LEU A 164 -3.17 -10.22 11.80
CA LEU A 164 -2.31 -9.74 12.89
C LEU A 164 -3.10 -8.87 13.87
N ALA A 165 -3.87 -7.91 13.35
CA ALA A 165 -4.59 -6.92 14.16
C ALA A 165 -5.82 -6.39 13.43
N THR A 166 -6.80 -5.89 14.17
CA THR A 166 -7.94 -5.14 13.61
C THR A 166 -7.77 -3.66 13.89
N ILE A 167 -7.88 -2.83 12.84
CA ILE A 167 -7.78 -1.38 12.91
C ILE A 167 -9.10 -0.76 12.49
N VAL A 168 -9.53 0.24 13.25
CA VAL A 168 -10.75 1.01 12.96
C VAL A 168 -10.46 2.49 12.78
N GLN A 169 -11.15 3.10 11.83
CA GLN A 169 -11.18 4.54 11.64
C GLN A 169 -12.36 5.14 12.42
N LEU A 170 -12.05 5.97 13.42
CA LEU A 170 -13.02 6.51 14.39
C LEU A 170 -13.03 8.04 14.45
N ASP A 171 -12.15 8.73 13.72
CA ASP A 171 -12.20 10.19 13.53
C ASP A 171 -13.41 10.61 12.70
N GLU A 172 -13.97 9.70 11.92
CA GLU A 172 -15.29 9.81 11.31
C GLU A 172 -16.08 8.55 11.62
N LEU A 173 -17.38 8.70 11.88
CA LEU A 173 -18.30 7.59 12.08
C LEU A 173 -19.30 7.53 10.92
N ARG A 174 -19.73 6.31 10.60
CA ARG A 174 -20.79 6.05 9.65
C ARG A 174 -22.08 5.74 10.39
N VAL A 175 -23.21 6.22 9.88
CA VAL A 175 -24.55 5.77 10.28
C VAL A 175 -25.28 5.30 9.04
N ARG A 176 -25.62 4.01 9.02
CA ARG A 176 -26.29 3.36 7.89
C ARG A 176 -27.76 3.16 8.17
N PHE A 177 -28.62 3.68 7.31
CA PHE A 177 -30.07 3.53 7.48
C PHE A 177 -30.76 3.23 6.15
N PHE A 178 -32.01 2.79 6.26
CA PHE A 178 -32.79 2.21 5.15
C PHE A 178 -34.14 2.91 5.00
N PRO A 179 -34.18 4.17 4.51
CA PRO A 179 -35.43 4.86 4.23
C PRO A 179 -36.19 4.20 3.07
N SER A 180 -37.48 4.55 2.92
CA SER A 180 -38.28 4.16 1.76
C SER A 180 -37.70 4.75 0.46
N THR A 181 -37.97 4.12 -0.69
CA THR A 181 -37.52 4.62 -2.00
C THR A 181 -37.93 6.07 -2.25
N ASP A 182 -39.14 6.48 -1.86
CA ASP A 182 -39.61 7.85 -2.03
C ASP A 182 -38.76 8.85 -1.21
N SER A 183 -38.47 8.54 0.06
CA SER A 183 -37.61 9.35 0.91
C SER A 183 -36.16 9.38 0.42
N ALA A 184 -35.63 8.23 -0.04
CA ALA A 184 -34.27 8.14 -0.56
C ALA A 184 -34.09 8.87 -1.89
N SER A 185 -35.12 8.92 -2.75
CA SER A 185 -35.06 9.59 -4.06
C SER A 185 -34.80 11.09 -3.97
N ARG A 186 -35.09 11.68 -2.80
CA ARG A 186 -34.88 13.10 -2.49
C ARG A 186 -33.51 13.40 -1.90
N LEU A 187 -32.75 12.37 -1.49
CA LEU A 187 -31.42 12.52 -0.91
C LEU A 187 -30.35 12.44 -2.00
N LYS A 188 -29.36 13.30 -1.88
CA LYS A 188 -28.17 13.33 -2.73
C LYS A 188 -26.92 13.31 -1.88
N LYS A 189 -25.82 12.82 -2.47
CA LYS A 189 -24.51 12.90 -1.83
C LYS A 189 -24.18 14.35 -1.49
N GLY A 190 -23.75 14.60 -0.26
CA GLY A 190 -23.45 15.94 0.27
C GLY A 190 -24.61 16.60 1.01
N ASP A 191 -25.82 16.05 0.96
CA ASP A 191 -26.95 16.56 1.74
C ASP A 191 -26.67 16.43 3.24
N LYS A 192 -27.13 17.42 4.01
CA LYS A 192 -27.00 17.46 5.46
C LYS A 192 -28.31 17.00 6.09
N LEU A 193 -28.24 15.98 6.93
CA LEU A 193 -29.39 15.48 7.68
C LEU A 193 -29.16 15.64 9.18
N PRO A 194 -30.15 16.17 9.93
CA PRO A 194 -30.09 16.18 11.37
C PRO A 194 -30.25 14.75 11.90
N LEU A 195 -29.42 14.39 12.88
CA LEU A 195 -29.53 13.16 13.62
C LEU A 195 -29.39 13.42 15.12
N ARG A 196 -30.01 12.55 15.92
CA ARG A 196 -29.85 12.51 17.37
C ARG A 196 -29.10 11.25 17.75
N ILE A 197 -27.99 11.39 18.46
CA ILE A 197 -27.25 10.26 19.01
C ILE A 197 -27.66 10.12 20.48
N GLU A 198 -27.90 8.89 20.92
CA GLU A 198 -28.23 8.59 22.31
C GLU A 198 -27.17 9.15 23.27
N ASN A 199 -27.59 9.70 24.40
CA ASN A 199 -26.72 10.32 25.42
C ASN A 199 -25.92 11.54 24.95
N ILE A 200 -26.24 12.10 23.78
CA ILE A 200 -25.68 13.35 23.26
C ILE A 200 -26.76 14.43 23.30
N ASN A 201 -26.49 15.53 24.01
CA ASN A 201 -27.49 16.59 24.29
C ASN A 201 -27.41 17.79 23.33
N HIS A 202 -26.68 17.66 22.22
CA HIS A 202 -26.64 18.65 21.14
C HIS A 202 -27.01 18.01 19.80
N ASP A 203 -27.47 18.85 18.87
CA ASP A 203 -27.82 18.39 17.53
C ASP A 203 -26.57 17.95 16.77
N VAL A 204 -26.62 16.76 16.18
CA VAL A 204 -25.55 16.22 15.34
C VAL A 204 -26.02 16.29 13.89
N THR A 205 -25.14 16.73 12.99
CA THR A 205 -25.44 16.77 11.56
C THR A 205 -24.59 15.74 10.84
N GLY A 206 -25.24 14.88 10.07
CA GLY A 206 -24.61 13.87 9.24
C GLY A 206 -24.63 14.31 7.79
N ILE A 207 -23.58 13.99 7.05
CA ILE A 207 -23.47 14.28 5.62
C ILE A 207 -23.72 12.98 4.86
N VAL A 208 -24.62 13.00 3.89
CA VAL A 208 -24.88 11.84 3.02
C VAL A 208 -23.62 11.52 2.20
N GLU A 209 -22.99 10.39 2.49
CA GLU A 209 -21.82 9.88 1.77
C GLU A 209 -22.24 9.05 0.55
N PHE A 210 -23.29 8.24 0.73
CA PHE A 210 -23.74 7.28 -0.27
C PHE A 210 -25.25 7.08 -0.22
N VAL A 211 -25.87 7.04 -1.39
CA VAL A 211 -27.25 6.59 -1.60
C VAL A 211 -27.20 5.45 -2.61
N SER A 212 -27.73 4.29 -2.25
CA SER A 212 -27.73 3.11 -3.13
C SER A 212 -28.55 3.37 -4.39
N PRO A 213 -28.02 3.05 -5.59
CA PRO A 213 -28.81 3.10 -6.82
C PRO A 213 -29.78 1.91 -6.93
N ILE A 214 -29.64 0.90 -6.08
CA ILE A 214 -30.47 -0.30 -6.04
C ILE A 214 -31.38 -0.22 -4.82
N THR A 215 -32.66 -0.55 -5.02
CA THR A 215 -33.65 -0.73 -3.96
C THR A 215 -33.73 -2.21 -3.58
N ASP A 216 -33.82 -2.51 -2.30
CA ASP A 216 -34.11 -3.86 -1.83
C ASP A 216 -35.58 -4.20 -2.15
N SER A 217 -35.80 -5.20 -3.01
CA SER A 217 -37.13 -5.51 -3.54
C SER A 217 -38.05 -6.17 -2.51
N GLN A 218 -37.52 -6.73 -1.43
CA GLN A 218 -38.31 -7.35 -0.37
C GLN A 218 -38.87 -6.32 0.61
N SER A 219 -38.06 -5.33 0.98
CA SER A 219 -38.40 -4.31 1.98
C SER A 219 -38.85 -2.97 1.38
N GLY A 220 -38.57 -2.71 0.09
CA GLY A 220 -38.84 -1.41 -0.55
C GLY A 220 -37.97 -0.28 0.00
N THR A 221 -36.81 -0.60 0.57
CA THR A 221 -35.90 0.36 1.18
C THR A 221 -34.61 0.54 0.37
N VAL A 222 -33.95 1.68 0.58
CA VAL A 222 -32.70 2.05 -0.10
C VAL A 222 -31.63 2.29 0.96
N ARG A 223 -30.44 1.69 0.81
CA ARG A 223 -29.32 1.96 1.73
C ARG A 223 -28.83 3.39 1.57
N VAL A 224 -28.76 4.12 2.68
CA VAL A 224 -28.13 5.44 2.77
C VAL A 224 -27.10 5.41 3.90
N ASP A 225 -25.88 5.85 3.60
CA ASP A 225 -24.79 5.98 4.57
C ASP A 225 -24.52 7.46 4.84
N LEU A 226 -24.57 7.86 6.11
CA LEU A 226 -24.19 9.19 6.60
C LEU A 226 -22.80 9.14 7.22
N LEU A 227 -22.03 10.21 7.07
CA LEU A 227 -20.80 10.46 7.81
C LEU A 227 -21.01 11.52 8.88
N ILE A 228 -20.42 11.27 10.04
CA ILE A 228 -20.40 12.16 11.20
C ILE A 228 -18.95 12.44 11.54
N ASP A 229 -18.59 13.72 11.66
CA ASP A 229 -17.29 14.13 12.18
C ASP A 229 -17.16 13.71 13.64
N ASN A 230 -16.13 12.93 13.94
CA ASN A 230 -15.76 12.47 15.26
C ASN A 230 -14.27 12.73 15.56
N SER A 231 -13.72 13.79 14.98
CA SER A 231 -12.32 14.21 15.16
C SER A 231 -11.96 14.44 16.63
N LYS A 232 -12.94 14.84 17.46
CA LYS A 232 -12.81 15.01 18.92
C LYS A 232 -13.01 13.73 19.73
N ARG A 233 -13.33 12.60 19.08
CA ARG A 233 -13.61 11.29 19.71
C ARG A 233 -14.70 11.35 20.79
N GLU A 234 -15.70 12.19 20.57
CA GLU A 234 -16.84 12.39 21.46
C GLU A 234 -17.84 11.22 21.37
N TYR A 235 -17.99 10.65 20.18
CA TYR A 235 -18.92 9.58 19.89
C TYR A 235 -18.21 8.22 19.90
N ARG A 236 -18.84 7.22 20.53
CA ARG A 236 -18.43 5.82 20.42
C ARG A 236 -19.12 5.17 19.23
N SER A 237 -18.50 4.11 18.71
CA SER A 237 -19.20 3.17 17.82
C SER A 237 -20.26 2.39 18.61
N GLY A 238 -21.35 2.02 17.95
CA GLY A 238 -22.46 1.25 18.51
C GLY A 238 -23.51 2.09 19.22
N MET A 239 -23.43 3.42 19.18
CA MET A 239 -24.41 4.30 19.80
C MET A 239 -25.68 4.39 18.94
N LYS A 240 -26.85 4.24 19.57
CA LYS A 240 -28.13 4.38 18.87
C LYS A 240 -28.27 5.80 18.31
N SER A 241 -28.72 5.89 17.07
CA SER A 241 -28.90 7.14 16.32
C SER A 241 -30.30 7.20 15.73
N GLU A 242 -30.98 8.32 15.90
CA GLU A 242 -32.30 8.61 15.32
C GLU A 242 -32.16 9.64 14.23
N ILE A 243 -32.55 9.27 13.01
CA ILE A 243 -32.40 10.10 11.82
C ILE A 243 -33.78 10.59 11.42
N VAL A 244 -33.91 11.91 11.29
CA VAL A 244 -35.17 12.54 10.89
C VAL A 244 -35.07 12.93 9.42
N THR A 245 -35.72 12.17 8.54
CA THR A 245 -35.87 12.56 7.14
C THR A 245 -37.08 13.48 7.03
N SER A 246 -36.88 14.77 7.29
CA SER A 246 -37.89 15.78 7.00
C SER A 246 -37.97 16.03 5.50
N VAL A 247 -39.19 16.26 5.01
CA VAL A 247 -39.40 16.84 3.68
C VAL A 247 -38.72 18.21 3.67
N LEU A 248 -37.58 18.35 3.00
CA LEU A 248 -37.04 19.66 2.65
C LEU A 248 -38.03 20.28 1.66
N GLN A 249 -39.05 20.97 2.18
CA GLN A 249 -39.74 21.97 1.40
C GLN A 249 -38.70 23.03 1.08
N THR A 250 -38.20 23.03 -0.15
CA THR A 250 -37.59 24.21 -0.75
C THR A 250 -38.56 25.36 -0.52
N ARG A 251 -38.19 26.31 0.36
CA ARG A 251 -38.77 27.65 0.32
C ARG A 251 -38.47 28.18 -1.07
N LYS A 252 -39.47 28.08 -1.94
CA LYS A 252 -39.51 28.81 -3.19
C LYS A 252 -39.93 30.21 -2.76
N ASP A 253 -38.98 31.14 -2.78
CA ASP A 253 -39.29 32.56 -2.73
C ASP A 253 -40.28 32.85 -3.87
N GLU A 254 -41.49 33.25 -3.50
CA GLU A 254 -42.49 33.77 -4.42
C GLU A 254 -42.41 35.31 -4.33
N PRO A 255 -42.28 36.03 -5.45
CA PRO A 255 -42.63 37.45 -5.51
C PRO A 255 -44.15 37.66 -5.57
#